data_AF-A0A8C1WTM3-F1
#
_entry.id   AF-A0A8C1WTM3-F1
#
_cell.length_a   1.000
_cell.length_b   1.000
_cell.length_c   1.000
_cell.angle_alpha   90.00
_cell.angle_beta   90.00
_cell.angle_gamma   90.00
#
_symmetry.space_group_name_H-M   'P 1'
#
loop_
_entity.id
_entity.type
_entity.pdbx_description
1 polymer ?
#
loop_
_entity_poly.entity_id
_entity_poly.type
_entity_poly.pdbx_seq_one_letter_code
_entity_poly.pdbx_strand_id
1 'polypeptide(L)'
;MYGRYTQELGVYAREEAARIREDGRHRRFISERSPSIKLLEYEKGRCVKCRICAVHCQRFLMSRVGEDWIFLILLGLVMALVSFVMDFCIALLLQAQKWMYGGLDSNVILQYLAWVTYPVVLISFSAGFTHIVAPQAAGSGIPEMKTILRGVVLKEYLTLKTFVAKVVGLTCALGSGLPLGKEGPFVHIASLCAALLCKFMSFFGGIYENESRNIEMLAAACAVGVGCCFAAPIGGVLFSIEVTSTFFAVRNYWRGFFAATFSAFIFRVLAVWNRDEETITALFKTRFRLDFPFDLQELPAFAVIGIASGFGGALFVYLNRLIFWMSALATTLPVPCGAFMPVFVIGKFPEYKSELWKKPGLKFLFDFVGILELKFFTEGILNLSF
;
A
#
# COMPACT_ATOMS: atom_id res chain seq x y z
N MET A 1 -9.39 15.83 -53.94
CA MET A 1 -9.85 14.42 -53.87
C MET A 1 -10.37 14.08 -52.46
N TYR A 2 -11.48 14.66 -51.98
CA TYR A 2 -11.99 14.43 -50.62
C TYR A 2 -13.52 14.25 -50.56
N GLY A 3 -14.12 13.69 -51.62
CA GLY A 3 -15.59 13.55 -51.70
C GLY A 3 -16.11 12.25 -52.31
N ARG A 4 -15.25 11.40 -52.92
CA ARG A 4 -15.69 10.15 -53.56
C ARG A 4 -15.70 8.91 -52.64
N TYR A 5 -14.91 8.90 -51.57
CA TYR A 5 -14.78 7.71 -50.70
C TYR A 5 -15.98 7.49 -49.74
N THR A 6 -16.71 8.55 -49.35
CA THR A 6 -17.82 8.42 -48.41
C THR A 6 -19.09 7.83 -49.04
N GLN A 7 -19.31 8.05 -50.34
CA GLN A 7 -20.45 7.47 -51.05
C GLN A 7 -20.28 5.96 -51.29
N GLU A 8 -19.08 5.50 -51.62
CA GLU A 8 -18.82 4.07 -51.87
C GLU A 8 -18.98 3.23 -50.59
N LEU A 9 -18.52 3.73 -49.44
CA LEU A 9 -18.73 3.09 -48.13
C LEU A 9 -20.22 2.97 -47.75
N GLY A 10 -21.01 4.01 -48.07
CA GLY A 10 -22.45 4.01 -47.79
C GLY A 10 -23.28 3.10 -48.70
N VAL A 11 -22.78 2.80 -49.90
CA VAL A 11 -23.38 1.80 -50.81
C VAL A 11 -23.00 0.39 -50.35
N TYR A 12 -21.73 0.15 -50.05
CA TYR A 12 -21.24 -1.12 -49.54
C TYR A 12 -21.95 -1.56 -48.24
N ALA A 13 -22.11 -0.64 -47.28
CA ALA A 13 -22.81 -0.93 -46.03
C ALA A 13 -24.31 -1.28 -46.24
N ARG A 14 -24.95 -0.71 -47.27
CA ARG A 14 -26.35 -1.02 -47.61
C ARG A 14 -26.49 -2.38 -48.29
N GLU A 15 -25.59 -2.72 -49.18
CA GLU A 15 -25.56 -4.05 -49.82
C GLU A 15 -25.29 -5.16 -48.81
N GLU A 16 -24.37 -4.92 -47.87
CA GLU A 16 -24.06 -5.91 -46.82
C GLU A 16 -25.22 -6.08 -45.82
N ALA A 17 -25.91 -4.99 -45.47
CA ALA A 17 -27.13 -5.05 -44.66
C ALA A 17 -28.28 -5.78 -45.37
N ALA A 18 -28.37 -5.69 -46.70
CA ALA A 18 -29.35 -6.41 -47.50
C ALA A 18 -29.04 -7.93 -47.52
N ARG A 19 -27.77 -8.32 -47.71
CA ARG A 19 -27.33 -9.73 -47.64
C ARG A 19 -27.66 -10.38 -46.29
N ILE A 20 -27.37 -9.71 -45.18
CA ILE A 20 -27.68 -10.22 -43.83
C ILE A 20 -29.19 -10.42 -43.62
N ARG A 21 -30.03 -9.56 -44.22
CA ARG A 21 -31.50 -9.70 -44.15
C ARG A 21 -32.02 -10.89 -44.95
N GLU A 22 -31.42 -11.20 -46.09
CA GLU A 22 -31.81 -12.37 -46.91
C GLU A 22 -31.37 -13.68 -46.25
N ASP A 23 -30.16 -13.72 -45.70
CA ASP A 23 -29.64 -14.90 -44.98
C ASP A 23 -30.46 -15.19 -43.70
N GLY A 24 -30.90 -14.12 -43.01
CA GLY A 24 -31.85 -14.21 -41.89
C GLY A 24 -33.26 -14.65 -42.29
N ARG A 25 -33.66 -14.46 -43.56
CA ARG A 25 -34.94 -14.91 -44.11
C ARG A 25 -34.86 -16.37 -44.54
N HIS A 26 -33.73 -16.81 -45.11
CA HIS A 26 -33.44 -18.20 -45.43
C HIS A 26 -33.40 -19.10 -44.17
N ARG A 27 -32.76 -18.64 -43.09
CA ARG A 27 -32.78 -19.35 -41.79
C ARG A 27 -34.18 -19.49 -41.20
N ARG A 28 -35.05 -18.49 -41.39
CA ARG A 28 -36.46 -18.55 -40.95
C ARG A 28 -37.27 -19.55 -41.76
N PHE A 29 -37.06 -19.62 -43.08
CA PHE A 29 -37.72 -20.59 -43.95
C PHE A 29 -37.33 -22.05 -43.64
N ILE A 30 -36.08 -22.29 -43.25
CA ILE A 30 -35.61 -23.61 -42.80
C ILE A 30 -36.23 -24.00 -41.44
N SER A 31 -36.48 -23.02 -40.57
CA SER A 31 -37.09 -23.25 -39.25
C SER A 31 -38.59 -23.55 -39.30
N GLU A 32 -39.32 -23.08 -40.33
CA GLU A 32 -40.78 -23.26 -40.45
C GLU A 32 -41.17 -24.61 -41.07
N ARG A 33 -40.23 -25.36 -41.69
CA ARG A 33 -40.53 -26.63 -42.37
C ARG A 33 -40.51 -27.88 -41.48
N SER A 34 -40.42 -27.74 -40.15
CA SER A 34 -40.47 -28.87 -39.19
C SER A 34 -41.55 -28.76 -38.09
N PRO A 35 -42.86 -28.60 -38.39
CA PRO A 35 -43.87 -28.39 -37.35
C PRO A 35 -44.62 -29.65 -36.87
N SER A 36 -44.39 -30.84 -37.40
CA SER A 36 -45.36 -31.95 -37.21
C SER A 36 -44.95 -33.09 -36.25
N ILE A 37 -43.73 -33.13 -35.70
CA ILE A 37 -43.32 -34.22 -34.76
C ILE A 37 -43.08 -33.75 -33.31
N LYS A 38 -43.14 -32.44 -33.03
CA LYS A 38 -42.84 -31.88 -31.67
C LYS A 38 -44.06 -31.53 -30.81
N LEU A 39 -45.27 -31.92 -31.21
CA LEU A 39 -46.51 -31.58 -30.48
C LEU A 39 -46.86 -32.54 -29.34
N LEU A 40 -46.16 -33.68 -29.18
CA LEU A 40 -46.42 -34.64 -28.09
C LEU A 40 -45.46 -34.55 -26.89
N GLU A 41 -44.43 -33.71 -26.92
CA GLU A 41 -43.53 -33.48 -25.76
C GLU A 41 -43.69 -32.09 -25.13
N TYR A 42 -44.68 -31.30 -25.58
CA TYR A 42 -44.78 -29.88 -25.23
C TYR A 42 -45.35 -29.61 -23.82
N GLU A 43 -45.84 -30.61 -23.08
CA GLU A 43 -46.38 -30.40 -21.72
C GLU A 43 -45.37 -30.58 -20.57
N LYS A 44 -44.12 -31.02 -20.81
CA LYS A 44 -43.10 -31.19 -19.74
C LYS A 44 -41.86 -30.31 -19.84
N GLY A 45 -41.72 -29.48 -20.88
CA GLY A 45 -40.42 -28.88 -21.25
C GLY A 45 -40.06 -27.50 -20.68
N ARG A 46 -41.02 -26.70 -20.18
CA ARG A 46 -40.74 -25.28 -19.85
C ARG A 46 -40.04 -25.06 -18.50
N CYS A 47 -40.20 -25.97 -17.55
CA CYS A 47 -39.59 -25.82 -16.21
C CYS A 47 -38.19 -26.45 -16.10
N VAL A 48 -37.82 -27.38 -16.99
CA VAL A 48 -36.55 -28.12 -16.91
C VAL A 48 -35.38 -27.36 -17.54
N LYS A 49 -35.57 -26.67 -18.68
CA LYS A 49 -34.51 -25.85 -19.30
C LYS A 49 -34.11 -24.65 -18.44
N CYS A 50 -35.08 -24.02 -17.76
CA CYS A 50 -34.79 -22.92 -16.82
C CYS A 50 -34.07 -23.42 -15.57
N ARG A 51 -34.42 -24.63 -15.07
CA ARG A 51 -33.76 -25.25 -13.93
C ARG A 51 -32.34 -25.76 -14.27
N ILE A 52 -32.11 -26.31 -15.46
CA ILE A 52 -30.77 -26.73 -15.90
C ILE A 52 -29.90 -25.50 -16.17
N CYS A 53 -30.42 -24.44 -16.81
CA CYS A 53 -29.67 -23.21 -17.04
C CYS A 53 -29.42 -22.44 -15.73
N ALA A 54 -30.38 -22.44 -14.79
CA ALA A 54 -30.18 -21.90 -13.44
C ALA A 54 -29.19 -22.73 -12.63
N VAL A 55 -29.19 -24.06 -12.71
CA VAL A 55 -28.21 -24.93 -12.04
C VAL A 55 -26.82 -24.79 -12.67
N HIS A 56 -26.72 -24.64 -13.99
CA HIS A 56 -25.45 -24.40 -14.67
C HIS A 56 -24.92 -23.00 -14.36
N CYS A 57 -25.79 -21.99 -14.35
CA CYS A 57 -25.47 -20.62 -13.96
C CYS A 57 -25.13 -20.54 -12.47
N GLN A 58 -25.82 -21.28 -11.60
CA GLN A 58 -25.53 -21.38 -10.17
C GLN A 58 -24.22 -22.12 -9.90
N ARG A 59 -23.91 -23.18 -10.66
CA ARG A 59 -22.65 -23.92 -10.56
C ARG A 59 -21.49 -23.10 -11.13
N PHE A 60 -21.71 -22.33 -12.18
CA PHE A 60 -20.75 -21.38 -12.76
C PHE A 60 -20.52 -20.16 -11.85
N LEU A 61 -21.58 -19.59 -11.28
CA LEU A 61 -21.51 -18.54 -10.24
C LEU A 61 -20.80 -19.07 -9.00
N MET A 62 -21.16 -20.24 -8.47
CA MET A 62 -20.48 -20.84 -7.32
C MET A 62 -19.00 -21.11 -7.59
N SER A 63 -18.63 -21.58 -8.79
CA SER A 63 -17.23 -21.78 -9.18
C SER A 63 -16.48 -20.45 -9.26
N ARG A 64 -16.98 -19.47 -10.04
CA ARG A 64 -16.26 -18.21 -10.27
C ARG A 64 -16.30 -17.24 -9.09
N VAL A 65 -17.45 -17.11 -8.43
CA VAL A 65 -17.61 -16.30 -7.22
C VAL A 65 -16.85 -16.95 -6.08
N GLY A 66 -16.92 -18.28 -5.94
CA GLY A 66 -16.16 -19.03 -4.93
C GLY A 66 -14.65 -18.85 -5.05
N GLU A 67 -14.09 -18.87 -6.26
CA GLU A 67 -12.66 -18.63 -6.51
C GLU A 67 -12.17 -17.28 -5.97
N ASP A 68 -12.96 -16.20 -6.11
CA ASP A 68 -12.60 -14.89 -5.57
C ASP A 68 -12.57 -14.89 -4.03
N TRP A 69 -13.57 -15.50 -3.38
CA TRP A 69 -13.61 -15.56 -1.92
C TRP A 69 -12.51 -16.43 -1.35
N ILE A 70 -12.19 -17.55 -2.01
CA ILE A 70 -11.07 -18.42 -1.64
C ILE A 70 -9.75 -17.65 -1.73
N PHE A 71 -9.56 -16.87 -2.80
CA PHE A 71 -8.38 -16.02 -2.95
C PHE A 71 -8.26 -15.00 -1.80
N LEU A 72 -9.37 -14.36 -1.42
CA LEU A 72 -9.40 -13.38 -0.33
C LEU A 72 -9.12 -14.00 1.04
N ILE A 73 -9.62 -15.21 1.30
CA ILE A 73 -9.30 -15.99 2.52
C ILE A 73 -7.80 -16.30 2.55
N LEU A 74 -7.26 -16.81 1.45
CA LEU A 74 -5.84 -17.16 1.35
C LEU A 74 -4.95 -15.93 1.53
N LEU A 75 -5.29 -14.81 0.90
CA LEU A 75 -4.60 -13.53 1.07
C LEU A 75 -4.64 -13.09 2.53
N GLY A 76 -5.81 -13.11 3.17
CA GLY A 76 -5.96 -12.73 4.57
C GLY A 76 -5.14 -13.61 5.53
N LEU A 77 -5.13 -14.93 5.29
CA LEU A 77 -4.35 -15.91 6.06
C LEU A 77 -2.84 -15.65 5.93
N VAL A 78 -2.34 -15.55 4.70
CA VAL A 78 -0.92 -15.34 4.43
C VAL A 78 -0.46 -14.01 5.03
N MET A 79 -1.24 -12.95 4.87
CA MET A 79 -0.89 -11.64 5.43
C MET A 79 -0.88 -11.62 6.96
N ALA A 80 -1.81 -12.32 7.61
CA ALA A 80 -1.82 -12.46 9.06
C ALA A 80 -0.56 -13.21 9.56
N LEU A 81 -0.19 -14.30 8.90
CA LEU A 81 1.02 -15.06 9.22
C LEU A 81 2.30 -14.22 9.02
N VAL A 82 2.39 -13.49 7.90
CA VAL A 82 3.53 -12.60 7.63
C VAL A 82 3.63 -11.49 8.66
N SER A 83 2.51 -10.83 9.03
CA SER A 83 2.53 -9.79 10.08
C SER A 83 2.94 -10.39 11.42
N PHE A 84 2.40 -11.55 11.78
CA PHE A 84 2.68 -12.19 13.06
C PHE A 84 4.16 -12.57 13.19
N VAL A 85 4.73 -13.22 12.17
CA VAL A 85 6.16 -13.59 12.14
C VAL A 85 7.04 -12.34 12.17
N MET A 86 6.69 -11.31 11.41
CA MET A 86 7.44 -10.05 11.41
C MET A 86 7.43 -9.38 12.79
N ASP A 87 6.26 -9.25 13.42
CA ASP A 87 6.12 -8.64 14.75
C ASP A 87 6.85 -9.48 15.83
N PHE A 88 6.84 -10.81 15.70
CA PHE A 88 7.62 -11.71 16.56
C PHE A 88 9.13 -11.49 16.39
N CYS A 89 9.64 -11.44 15.16
CA CYS A 89 11.05 -11.16 14.88
C CYS A 89 11.48 -9.78 15.37
N ILE A 90 10.66 -8.73 15.17
CA ILE A 90 10.94 -7.38 15.68
C ILE A 90 11.03 -7.40 17.20
N ALA A 91 10.10 -8.07 17.88
CA ALA A 91 10.12 -8.18 19.34
C ALA A 91 11.38 -8.89 19.84
N LEU A 92 11.82 -9.96 19.17
CA LEU A 92 13.06 -10.66 19.49
C LEU A 92 14.30 -9.77 19.32
N LEU A 93 14.37 -9.00 18.23
CA LEU A 93 15.48 -8.06 18.00
C LEU A 93 15.52 -6.98 19.09
N LEU A 94 14.39 -6.32 19.36
CA LEU A 94 14.32 -5.30 20.41
C LEU A 94 14.61 -5.86 21.81
N GLN A 95 14.20 -7.10 22.09
CA GLN A 95 14.53 -7.77 23.35
C GLN A 95 16.03 -8.07 23.44
N ALA A 96 16.66 -8.50 22.34
CA ALA A 96 18.11 -8.70 22.27
C ALA A 96 18.87 -7.39 22.48
N GLN A 97 18.39 -6.26 21.94
CA GLN A 97 18.97 -4.94 22.19
C GLN A 97 18.94 -4.59 23.69
N LYS A 98 17.79 -4.76 24.33
CA LYS A 98 17.61 -4.49 25.76
C LYS A 98 18.48 -5.40 26.62
N TRP A 99 18.56 -6.69 26.27
CA TRP A 99 19.39 -7.67 26.97
C TRP A 99 20.88 -7.32 26.87
N MET A 100 21.35 -6.97 25.67
CA MET A 100 22.73 -6.55 25.45
C MET A 100 23.08 -5.26 26.21
N TYR A 101 22.19 -4.26 26.18
CA TYR A 101 22.38 -3.02 26.93
C TYR A 101 22.38 -3.26 28.46
N GLY A 102 21.46 -4.09 28.94
CA GLY A 102 21.32 -4.42 30.36
C GLY A 102 22.49 -5.24 30.92
N GLY A 103 23.08 -6.13 30.13
CA GLY A 103 24.24 -6.93 30.55
C GLY A 103 25.57 -6.16 30.65
N LEU A 104 25.60 -4.91 30.18
CA LEU A 104 26.79 -4.05 30.17
C LEU A 104 26.74 -2.95 31.25
N ASP A 105 25.86 -3.06 32.25
CA ASP A 105 25.63 -2.12 33.35
C ASP A 105 26.89 -1.62 34.09
N SER A 106 27.91 -2.45 34.19
CA SER A 106 29.18 -2.12 34.83
C SER A 106 29.97 -0.98 34.17
N ASN A 107 29.83 -0.77 32.84
CA ASN A 107 30.71 0.14 32.08
C ASN A 107 29.93 1.03 31.11
N VAL A 108 29.81 2.32 31.45
CA VAL A 108 29.07 3.32 30.66
C VAL A 108 29.56 3.43 29.20
N ILE A 109 30.88 3.32 28.97
CA ILE A 109 31.44 3.39 27.61
C ILE A 109 30.97 2.20 26.76
N LEU A 110 31.00 0.98 27.32
CA LEU A 110 30.51 -0.19 26.60
C LEU A 110 29.00 -0.13 26.37
N GLN A 111 28.22 0.39 27.33
CA GLN A 111 26.78 0.62 27.14
C GLN A 111 26.51 1.60 26.00
N TYR A 112 27.24 2.71 25.94
CA TYR A 112 27.10 3.70 24.87
C TYR A 112 27.47 3.08 23.51
N LEU A 113 28.57 2.33 23.45
CA LEU A 113 28.97 1.62 22.23
C LEU A 113 27.90 0.60 21.81
N ALA A 114 27.37 -0.20 22.71
CA ALA A 114 26.30 -1.16 22.42
C ALA A 114 25.01 -0.46 21.94
N TRP A 115 24.64 0.66 22.58
CA TRP A 115 23.47 1.45 22.22
C TRP A 115 23.56 2.04 20.80
N VAL A 116 24.73 2.49 20.38
CA VAL A 116 24.95 3.09 19.05
C VAL A 116 25.19 2.03 17.97
N THR A 117 26.04 1.06 18.24
CA THR A 117 26.45 0.05 17.24
C THR A 117 25.29 -0.83 16.81
N TYR A 118 24.40 -1.22 17.73
CA TYR A 118 23.31 -2.13 17.41
C TYR A 118 22.32 -1.57 16.37
N PRO A 119 21.74 -0.36 16.54
CA PRO A 119 20.91 0.25 15.51
C PRO A 119 21.68 0.48 14.21
N VAL A 120 22.91 1.00 14.27
CA VAL A 120 23.72 1.31 13.07
C VAL A 120 23.95 0.06 12.22
N VAL A 121 24.30 -1.07 12.83
CA VAL A 121 24.52 -2.34 12.12
C VAL A 121 23.22 -2.83 11.48
N LEU A 122 22.09 -2.83 12.21
CA LEU A 122 20.81 -3.29 11.69
C LEU A 122 20.27 -2.42 10.55
N ILE A 123 20.40 -1.10 10.66
CA ILE A 123 19.97 -0.16 9.61
C ILE A 123 20.85 -0.30 8.38
N SER A 124 22.17 -0.41 8.56
CA SER A 124 23.12 -0.61 7.46
C SER A 124 22.84 -1.92 6.74
N PHE A 125 22.54 -2.99 7.49
CA PHE A 125 22.12 -4.26 6.92
C PHE A 125 20.80 -4.13 6.16
N SER A 126 19.78 -3.49 6.73
CA SER A 126 18.49 -3.26 6.07
C SER A 126 18.63 -2.49 4.76
N ALA A 127 19.37 -1.38 4.76
CA ALA A 127 19.63 -0.56 3.60
C ALA A 127 20.45 -1.31 2.54
N GLY A 128 21.53 -1.98 2.95
CA GLY A 128 22.39 -2.77 2.07
C GLY A 128 21.63 -3.93 1.42
N PHE A 129 20.87 -4.70 2.20
CA PHE A 129 20.05 -5.81 1.69
C PHE A 129 19.01 -5.34 0.68
N THR A 130 18.31 -4.24 0.99
CA THR A 130 17.32 -3.65 0.09
C THR A 130 17.97 -3.20 -1.21
N HIS A 131 19.12 -2.53 -1.13
CA HIS A 131 19.83 -2.01 -2.31
C HIS A 131 20.39 -3.13 -3.20
N ILE A 132 20.89 -4.23 -2.61
CA ILE A 132 21.49 -5.35 -3.35
C ILE A 132 20.41 -6.25 -3.97
N VAL A 133 19.34 -6.57 -3.23
CA VAL A 133 18.34 -7.55 -3.67
C VAL A 133 17.30 -6.93 -4.59
N ALA A 134 16.71 -5.81 -4.19
CA ALA A 134 15.66 -5.15 -4.95
C ALA A 134 15.50 -3.68 -4.53
N PRO A 135 16.11 -2.71 -5.25
CA PRO A 135 16.01 -1.29 -4.89
C PRO A 135 14.56 -0.77 -4.91
N GLN A 136 13.68 -1.43 -5.68
CA GLN A 136 12.24 -1.15 -5.74
C GLN A 136 11.50 -1.39 -4.40
N ALA A 137 12.11 -2.11 -3.46
CA ALA A 137 11.53 -2.32 -2.13
C ALA A 137 11.68 -1.10 -1.20
N ALA A 138 12.53 -0.13 -1.55
CA ALA A 138 12.78 1.06 -0.75
C ALA A 138 11.52 1.90 -0.51
N GLY A 139 11.46 2.56 0.65
CA GLY A 139 10.37 3.46 1.02
C GLY A 139 9.05 2.76 1.36
N SER A 140 7.99 3.57 1.45
CA SER A 140 6.66 3.13 1.88
C SER A 140 6.00 2.20 0.86
N GLY A 141 5.95 2.58 -0.42
CA GLY A 141 5.24 1.83 -1.46
C GLY A 141 3.77 2.23 -1.64
N ILE A 142 3.19 3.02 -0.73
CA ILE A 142 1.84 3.60 -0.90
C ILE A 142 1.75 4.51 -2.14
N PRO A 143 2.66 5.48 -2.36
CA PRO A 143 2.61 6.35 -3.55
C PRO A 143 2.65 5.56 -4.85
N GLU A 144 3.52 4.57 -4.93
CA GLU A 144 3.67 3.67 -6.08
C GLU A 144 2.41 2.83 -6.27
N MET A 145 1.83 2.33 -5.18
CA MET A 145 0.58 1.57 -5.26
C MET A 145 -0.58 2.41 -5.76
N LYS A 146 -0.65 3.68 -5.35
CA LYS A 146 -1.60 4.66 -5.86
C LYS A 146 -1.41 4.91 -7.36
N THR A 147 -0.18 4.91 -7.87
CA THR A 147 0.06 5.05 -9.33
C THR A 147 -0.38 3.81 -10.10
N ILE A 148 -0.14 2.61 -9.57
CA ILE A 148 -0.56 1.33 -10.19
C ILE A 148 -2.09 1.21 -10.22
N LEU A 149 -2.77 1.56 -9.13
CA LEU A 149 -4.24 1.51 -9.08
C LEU A 149 -4.90 2.59 -9.96
N ARG A 150 -4.16 3.62 -10.37
CA ARG A 150 -4.56 4.58 -11.41
C ARG A 150 -4.30 4.10 -12.85
N GLY A 151 -3.70 2.92 -13.02
CA GLY A 151 -3.42 2.30 -14.32
C GLY A 151 -1.98 2.44 -14.82
N VAL A 152 -1.07 3.02 -14.03
CA VAL A 152 0.35 3.11 -14.42
C VAL A 152 1.09 1.84 -14.00
N VAL A 153 1.45 1.00 -14.96
CA VAL A 153 2.16 -0.25 -14.68
C VAL A 153 3.65 0.01 -14.45
N LEU A 154 4.10 -0.12 -13.19
CA LEU A 154 5.52 -0.08 -12.82
C LEU A 154 6.16 -1.45 -13.08
N LYS A 155 7.16 -1.49 -13.96
CA LYS A 155 7.89 -2.73 -14.30
C LYS A 155 8.65 -3.24 -13.07
N GLU A 156 8.60 -4.55 -12.86
CA GLU A 156 9.35 -5.27 -11.81
C GLU A 156 9.05 -4.85 -10.36
N TYR A 157 8.00 -4.07 -10.14
CA TYR A 157 7.62 -3.60 -8.80
C TYR A 157 6.96 -4.72 -7.96
N LEU A 158 6.09 -5.51 -8.60
CA LEU A 158 5.31 -6.59 -7.97
C LEU A 158 5.95 -7.97 -8.17
N THR A 159 7.14 -8.20 -7.58
CA THR A 159 7.91 -9.45 -7.72
C THR A 159 8.16 -10.17 -6.39
N LEU A 160 8.53 -11.46 -6.44
CA LEU A 160 8.89 -12.20 -5.23
C LEU A 160 10.18 -11.66 -4.60
N LYS A 161 11.10 -11.17 -5.42
CA LYS A 161 12.36 -10.57 -4.95
C LYS A 161 12.11 -9.33 -4.11
N THR A 162 11.21 -8.43 -4.56
CA THR A 162 10.82 -7.23 -3.79
C THR A 162 10.07 -7.60 -2.51
N PHE A 163 9.24 -8.65 -2.53
CA PHE A 163 8.58 -9.16 -1.32
C PHE A 163 9.58 -9.56 -0.23
N VAL A 164 10.54 -10.42 -0.56
CA VAL A 164 11.56 -10.90 0.40
C VAL A 164 12.45 -9.74 0.86
N ALA A 165 12.91 -8.90 -0.07
CA ALA A 165 13.70 -7.71 0.25
C ALA A 165 12.99 -6.80 1.27
N LYS A 166 11.70 -6.52 1.04
CA LYS A 166 10.91 -5.60 1.86
C LYS A 166 10.58 -6.18 3.23
N VAL A 167 10.24 -7.46 3.33
CA VAL A 167 9.95 -8.12 4.62
C VAL A 167 11.19 -8.13 5.52
N VAL A 168 12.34 -8.57 4.99
CA VAL A 168 13.59 -8.65 5.77
C VAL A 168 14.10 -7.25 6.11
N GLY A 169 14.15 -6.35 5.13
CA GLY A 169 14.59 -4.97 5.33
C GLY A 169 13.75 -4.24 6.38
N LEU A 170 12.42 -4.36 6.32
CA LEU A 170 11.51 -3.74 7.28
C LEU A 170 11.66 -4.33 8.69
N THR A 171 11.80 -5.65 8.80
CA THR A 171 12.01 -6.35 10.08
C THR A 171 13.29 -5.85 10.77
N CYS A 172 14.40 -5.73 10.02
CA CYS A 172 15.66 -5.20 10.57
C CYS A 172 15.57 -3.70 10.88
N ALA A 173 14.89 -2.91 10.05
CA ALA A 173 14.72 -1.47 10.30
C ALA A 173 13.90 -1.20 11.57
N LEU A 174 12.81 -1.94 11.80
CA LEU A 174 12.01 -1.80 13.02
C LEU A 174 12.69 -2.44 14.23
N GLY A 175 13.39 -3.56 14.03
CA GLY A 175 14.22 -4.20 15.06
C GLY A 175 15.37 -3.33 15.56
N SER A 176 15.79 -2.31 14.80
CA SER A 176 16.81 -1.34 15.22
C SER A 176 16.33 -0.35 16.31
N GLY A 177 15.02 -0.25 16.54
CA GLY A 177 14.43 0.70 17.48
C GLY A 177 14.28 2.13 16.95
N LEU A 178 14.55 2.38 15.66
CA LEU A 178 14.25 3.68 15.04
C LEU A 178 12.74 3.98 15.06
N PRO A 179 12.34 5.26 15.10
CA PRO A 179 10.95 5.69 15.03
C PRO A 179 10.41 5.56 13.59
N LEU A 180 10.28 4.33 13.12
CA LEU A 180 9.75 3.96 11.81
C LEU A 180 8.45 3.18 11.99
N GLY A 181 7.58 3.23 10.96
CA GLY A 181 6.32 2.49 10.94
C GLY A 181 6.32 1.36 9.91
N LYS A 182 5.67 0.24 10.24
CA LYS A 182 5.47 -0.87 9.30
C LYS A 182 4.34 -0.65 8.29
N GLU A 183 3.39 0.22 8.62
CA GLU A 183 2.08 0.30 7.96
C GLU A 183 2.18 0.50 6.45
N GLY A 184 2.87 1.55 6.01
CA GLY A 184 3.03 1.86 4.59
C GLY A 184 3.71 0.74 3.82
N PRO A 185 4.91 0.30 4.24
CA PRO A 185 5.58 -0.87 3.68
C PRO A 185 4.72 -2.13 3.63
N PHE A 186 3.87 -2.36 4.64
CA PHE A 186 3.03 -3.53 4.72
C PHE A 186 1.87 -3.53 3.72
N VAL A 187 1.35 -2.35 3.34
CA VAL A 187 0.41 -2.21 2.21
C VAL A 187 1.04 -2.70 0.91
N HIS A 188 2.31 -2.36 0.69
CA HIS A 188 3.04 -2.85 -0.48
C HIS A 188 3.28 -4.37 -0.39
N ILE A 189 3.67 -4.90 0.77
CA ILE A 189 3.85 -6.35 0.99
C ILE A 189 2.53 -7.11 0.74
N ALA A 190 1.39 -6.56 1.15
CA ALA A 190 0.08 -7.16 0.87
C ALA A 190 -0.23 -7.23 -0.61
N SER A 191 0.06 -6.14 -1.34
CA SER A 191 -0.15 -6.06 -2.78
C SER A 191 0.80 -6.98 -3.56
N LEU A 192 2.04 -7.12 -3.09
CA LEU A 192 3.00 -8.11 -3.58
C LEU A 192 2.48 -9.53 -3.38
N CYS A 193 1.97 -9.84 -2.19
CA CYS A 193 1.38 -11.14 -1.88
C CYS A 193 0.19 -11.44 -2.80
N ALA A 194 -0.71 -10.47 -2.98
CA ALA A 194 -1.85 -10.62 -3.89
C ALA A 194 -1.39 -10.87 -5.35
N ALA A 195 -0.41 -10.13 -5.85
CA ALA A 195 0.13 -10.34 -7.20
C ALA A 195 0.77 -11.73 -7.37
N LEU A 196 1.48 -12.23 -6.34
CA LEU A 196 2.08 -13.56 -6.34
C LEU A 196 1.00 -14.66 -6.27
N LEU A 197 -0.02 -14.48 -5.43
CA LEU A 197 -1.16 -15.38 -5.34
C LEU A 197 -1.96 -15.41 -6.64
N CYS A 198 -2.15 -14.28 -7.33
CA CYS A 198 -2.81 -14.23 -8.63
C CYS A 198 -2.02 -15.03 -9.68
N LYS A 199 -0.69 -14.88 -9.72
CA LYS A 199 0.18 -15.68 -10.60
C LYS A 199 0.09 -17.18 -10.29
N PHE A 200 0.12 -17.54 -9.00
CA PHE A 200 0.00 -18.92 -8.56
C PHE A 200 -1.37 -19.52 -8.94
N MET A 201 -2.46 -18.79 -8.71
CA MET A 201 -3.81 -19.24 -9.06
C MET A 201 -4.01 -19.36 -10.56
N SER A 202 -3.39 -18.48 -11.36
CA SER A 202 -3.42 -18.55 -12.82
C SER A 202 -2.80 -19.84 -13.37
N PHE A 203 -1.88 -20.47 -12.63
CA PHE A 203 -1.32 -21.77 -13.01
C PHE A 203 -2.34 -22.91 -12.86
N PHE A 204 -3.24 -22.83 -11.88
CA PHE A 204 -4.28 -23.84 -11.61
C PHE A 204 -5.61 -23.59 -12.34
N GLY A 205 -5.83 -22.38 -12.86
CA GLY A 205 -6.96 -22.05 -13.73
C GLY A 205 -6.73 -20.71 -14.42
N GLY A 206 -6.67 -20.71 -15.76
CA GLY A 206 -6.33 -19.58 -16.64
C GLY A 206 -7.39 -18.45 -16.69
N ILE A 207 -7.98 -18.13 -15.53
CA ILE A 207 -9.16 -17.29 -15.34
C ILE A 207 -8.78 -15.91 -14.74
N TYR A 208 -7.53 -15.75 -14.31
CA TYR A 208 -7.00 -14.54 -13.65
C TYR A 208 -6.22 -13.59 -14.59
N GLU A 209 -6.31 -13.74 -15.91
CA GLU A 209 -5.64 -12.86 -16.89
C GLU A 209 -6.26 -11.46 -17.04
N ASN A 210 -7.46 -11.23 -16.51
CA ASN A 210 -8.12 -9.92 -16.62
C ASN A 210 -7.42 -8.87 -15.75
N GLU A 211 -6.84 -7.85 -16.40
CA GLU A 211 -6.16 -6.72 -15.76
C GLU A 211 -7.08 -5.99 -14.76
N SER A 212 -8.37 -5.80 -15.11
CA SER A 212 -9.35 -5.18 -14.22
C SER A 212 -9.54 -5.95 -12.91
N ARG A 213 -9.63 -7.29 -12.98
CA ARG A 213 -9.76 -8.13 -11.79
C ARG A 213 -8.49 -8.10 -10.94
N ASN A 214 -7.31 -8.05 -11.57
CA ASN A 214 -6.04 -7.92 -10.85
C ASN A 214 -6.00 -6.61 -10.05
N ILE A 215 -6.42 -5.49 -10.65
CA ILE A 215 -6.54 -4.19 -9.96
C ILE A 215 -7.54 -4.28 -8.79
N GLU A 216 -8.70 -4.94 -8.97
CA GLU A 216 -9.66 -5.17 -7.88
C GLU A 216 -9.06 -5.97 -6.72
N MET A 217 -8.24 -6.98 -7.01
CA MET A 217 -7.55 -7.79 -5.99
C MET A 217 -6.43 -7.01 -5.28
N LEU A 218 -5.66 -6.19 -6.01
CA LEU A 218 -4.65 -5.30 -5.42
C LEU A 218 -5.28 -4.26 -4.48
N ALA A 219 -6.45 -3.73 -4.85
CA ALA A 219 -7.20 -2.81 -4.00
C ALA A 219 -7.68 -3.47 -2.70
N ALA A 220 -8.17 -4.72 -2.79
CA ALA A 220 -8.51 -5.52 -1.61
C ALA A 220 -7.26 -5.81 -0.76
N ALA A 221 -6.12 -6.10 -1.38
CA ALA A 221 -4.86 -6.34 -0.69
C ALA A 221 -4.37 -5.11 0.09
N CYS A 222 -4.53 -3.91 -0.46
CA CYS A 222 -4.21 -2.68 0.26
C CYS A 222 -5.03 -2.55 1.56
N ALA A 223 -6.32 -2.89 1.51
CA ALA A 223 -7.18 -2.89 2.69
C ALA A 223 -6.76 -3.96 3.72
N VAL A 224 -6.40 -5.16 3.25
CA VAL A 224 -5.89 -6.25 4.10
C VAL A 224 -4.59 -5.85 4.79
N GLY A 225 -3.66 -5.22 4.08
CA GLY A 225 -2.37 -4.80 4.65
C GLY A 225 -2.54 -3.86 5.85
N VAL A 226 -3.36 -2.81 5.70
CA VAL A 226 -3.64 -1.87 6.79
C VAL A 226 -4.48 -2.53 7.89
N GLY A 227 -5.54 -3.25 7.50
CA GLY A 227 -6.43 -3.92 8.44
C GLY A 227 -5.72 -4.95 9.31
N CYS A 228 -4.74 -5.66 8.75
CA CYS A 228 -3.89 -6.62 9.46
C CYS A 228 -2.93 -5.92 10.44
N CYS A 229 -2.26 -4.84 10.01
CA CYS A 229 -1.29 -4.11 10.85
C CYS A 229 -1.90 -3.61 12.17
N PHE A 230 -3.14 -3.12 12.11
CA PHE A 230 -3.83 -2.54 13.25
C PHE A 230 -4.84 -3.49 13.90
N ALA A 231 -5.10 -4.65 13.29
CA ALA A 231 -6.26 -5.48 13.55
C ALA A 231 -7.58 -4.67 13.55
N ALA A 232 -7.68 -3.68 12.66
CA ALA A 232 -8.80 -2.75 12.52
C ALA A 232 -9.36 -2.82 11.09
N PRO A 233 -10.21 -3.80 10.78
CA PRO A 233 -10.61 -4.09 9.40
C PRO A 233 -11.40 -2.94 8.76
N ILE A 234 -12.30 -2.29 9.50
CA ILE A 234 -13.09 -1.14 8.98
C ILE A 234 -12.16 0.03 8.65
N GLY A 235 -11.25 0.39 9.56
CA GLY A 235 -10.27 1.45 9.35
C GLY A 235 -9.35 1.17 8.18
N GLY A 236 -8.87 -0.08 8.02
CA GLY A 236 -8.03 -0.48 6.90
C GLY A 236 -8.70 -0.37 5.53
N VAL A 237 -9.98 -0.73 5.45
CA VAL A 237 -10.76 -0.57 4.20
C VAL A 237 -11.01 0.89 3.87
N LEU A 238 -11.41 1.71 4.85
CA LEU A 238 -11.64 3.13 4.64
C LEU A 238 -10.36 3.85 4.22
N PHE A 239 -9.24 3.56 4.89
CA PHE A 239 -7.93 4.07 4.50
C PHE A 239 -7.55 3.67 3.08
N SER A 240 -7.77 2.40 2.72
CA SER A 240 -7.51 1.93 1.35
C SER A 240 -8.31 2.73 0.33
N ILE A 241 -9.60 2.97 0.59
CA ILE A 241 -10.47 3.74 -0.32
C ILE A 241 -9.99 5.17 -0.47
N GLU A 242 -9.69 5.85 0.64
CA GLU A 242 -9.28 7.24 0.66
C GLU A 242 -7.94 7.47 -0.05
N VAL A 243 -6.98 6.56 0.14
CA VAL A 243 -5.60 6.76 -0.31
C VAL A 243 -5.40 6.27 -1.75
N THR A 244 -6.07 5.18 -2.15
CA THR A 244 -5.72 4.46 -3.39
C THR A 244 -6.47 4.90 -4.64
N SER A 245 -7.71 5.37 -4.55
CA SER A 245 -8.53 5.62 -5.75
C SER A 245 -9.51 6.79 -5.58
N THR A 246 -9.81 7.48 -6.67
CA THR A 246 -10.87 8.51 -6.70
C THR A 246 -12.26 7.91 -6.91
N PHE A 247 -12.33 6.75 -7.56
CA PHE A 247 -13.55 6.00 -7.81
C PHE A 247 -13.35 4.56 -7.34
N PHE A 248 -14.23 4.10 -6.46
CA PHE A 248 -14.14 2.78 -5.86
C PHE A 248 -15.45 2.02 -5.99
N ALA A 249 -15.41 0.85 -6.62
CA ALA A 249 -16.59 0.02 -6.76
C ALA A 249 -17.00 -0.60 -5.41
N VAL A 250 -18.28 -0.56 -5.06
CA VAL A 250 -18.83 -1.13 -3.81
C VAL A 250 -18.52 -2.62 -3.67
N ARG A 251 -18.39 -3.35 -4.79
CA ARG A 251 -17.96 -4.76 -4.77
C ARG A 251 -16.56 -4.93 -4.15
N ASN A 252 -15.63 -4.03 -4.45
CA ASN A 252 -14.27 -4.09 -3.92
C ASN A 252 -14.24 -3.75 -2.42
N TYR A 253 -15.21 -2.95 -1.96
CA TYR A 253 -15.38 -2.65 -0.53
C TYR A 253 -15.69 -3.93 0.25
N TRP A 254 -16.69 -4.69 -0.20
CA TRP A 254 -17.06 -5.95 0.46
C TRP A 254 -15.95 -6.99 0.43
N ARG A 255 -15.23 -7.09 -0.69
CA ARG A 255 -14.07 -8.00 -0.82
C ARG A 255 -12.94 -7.62 0.13
N GLY A 256 -12.56 -6.34 0.14
CA GLY A 256 -11.53 -5.82 1.04
C GLY A 256 -11.91 -5.96 2.51
N PHE A 257 -13.17 -5.66 2.85
CA PHE A 257 -13.70 -5.79 4.21
C PHE A 257 -13.66 -7.24 4.69
N PHE A 258 -14.18 -8.17 3.91
CA PHE A 258 -14.14 -9.58 4.26
C PHE A 258 -12.69 -10.08 4.45
N ALA A 259 -11.80 -9.80 3.49
CA ALA A 259 -10.40 -10.22 3.59
C ALA A 259 -9.68 -9.59 4.80
N ALA A 260 -9.92 -8.30 5.08
CA ALA A 260 -9.33 -7.61 6.22
C ALA A 260 -9.85 -8.15 7.56
N THR A 261 -11.16 -8.45 7.67
CA THR A 261 -11.73 -9.06 8.88
C THR A 261 -11.14 -10.44 9.13
N PHE A 262 -11.01 -11.26 8.08
CA PHE A 262 -10.41 -12.58 8.20
C PHE A 262 -8.93 -12.49 8.61
N SER A 263 -8.17 -11.59 8.00
CA SER A 263 -6.77 -11.35 8.37
C SER A 263 -6.61 -10.88 9.82
N ALA A 264 -7.40 -9.89 10.25
CA ALA A 264 -7.39 -9.40 11.63
C ALA A 264 -7.79 -10.49 12.63
N PHE A 265 -8.78 -11.33 12.29
CA PHE A 265 -9.19 -12.47 13.11
C PHE A 265 -8.06 -13.48 13.28
N ILE A 266 -7.43 -13.93 12.18
CA ILE A 266 -6.32 -14.87 12.24
C ILE A 266 -5.13 -14.29 13.03
N PHE A 267 -4.78 -13.02 12.81
CA PHE A 267 -3.71 -12.36 13.56
C PHE A 267 -3.96 -12.39 15.07
N ARG A 268 -5.21 -12.17 15.51
CA ARG A 268 -5.60 -12.23 16.93
C ARG A 268 -5.60 -13.65 17.49
N VAL A 269 -6.08 -14.62 16.72
CA VAL A 269 -6.08 -16.02 17.14
C VAL A 269 -4.65 -16.52 17.34
N LEU A 270 -3.73 -16.16 16.44
CA LEU A 270 -2.30 -16.50 16.56
C LEU A 270 -1.66 -15.83 17.79
N ALA A 271 -2.04 -14.60 18.10
CA ALA A 271 -1.56 -13.90 19.31
C ALA A 271 -1.99 -14.62 20.59
N VAL A 272 -3.27 -15.03 20.69
CA VAL A 272 -3.79 -15.81 21.83
C VAL A 272 -3.05 -17.14 21.99
N TRP A 273 -2.80 -17.85 20.89
CA TRP A 273 -2.11 -19.15 20.94
C TRP A 273 -0.65 -19.05 21.41
N ASN A 274 0.06 -17.98 21.05
CA ASN A 274 1.51 -17.89 21.26
C ASN A 274 1.95 -16.96 22.39
N ARG A 275 1.09 -16.03 22.85
CA ARG A 275 1.44 -15.02 23.86
C ARG A 275 0.67 -15.16 25.17
N ASP A 276 -0.02 -16.28 25.38
CA ASP A 276 -0.86 -16.53 26.57
C ASP A 276 -1.85 -15.37 26.87
N GLU A 277 -2.34 -14.68 25.83
CA GLU A 277 -3.39 -13.67 25.99
C GLU A 277 -4.72 -14.37 26.30
N GLU A 278 -5.39 -14.00 27.40
CA GLU A 278 -6.62 -14.67 27.85
C GLU A 278 -7.78 -14.56 26.85
N THR A 279 -7.84 -13.50 26.03
CA THR A 279 -8.96 -13.24 25.10
C THR A 279 -8.55 -12.41 23.88
N ILE A 280 -9.34 -12.51 22.80
CA ILE A 280 -9.22 -11.67 21.60
C ILE A 280 -9.58 -10.22 21.95
N THR A 281 -8.59 -9.42 22.35
CA THR A 281 -8.77 -8.01 22.68
C THR A 281 -7.99 -7.11 21.73
N ALA A 282 -8.30 -5.80 21.75
CA ALA A 282 -7.54 -4.80 21.00
C ALA A 282 -6.07 -4.77 21.46
N LEU A 283 -5.15 -4.42 20.55
CA LEU A 283 -3.69 -4.50 20.78
C LEU A 283 -3.27 -3.58 21.93
N PHE A 284 -3.96 -2.45 22.05
CA PHE A 284 -3.78 -1.48 23.12
C PHE A 284 -5.11 -1.29 23.83
N LYS A 285 -5.29 -2.02 24.95
CA LYS A 285 -6.49 -1.91 25.78
C LYS A 285 -6.39 -0.67 26.67
N THR A 286 -7.27 0.29 26.44
CA THR A 286 -7.44 1.46 27.32
C THR A 286 -8.72 1.32 28.15
N ARG A 287 -8.69 1.79 29.40
CA ARG A 287 -9.87 1.81 30.28
C ARG A 287 -10.41 3.23 30.33
N PHE A 288 -11.37 3.55 29.47
CA PHE A 288 -12.07 4.84 29.50
C PHE A 288 -13.27 4.78 30.44
N ARG A 289 -13.57 5.90 31.11
CA ARG A 289 -14.82 6.05 31.89
C ARG A 289 -15.97 6.26 30.90
N LEU A 290 -16.97 5.38 30.95
CA LEU A 290 -18.08 5.36 30.00
C LEU A 290 -19.31 6.14 30.49
N ASP A 291 -19.38 6.46 31.78
CA ASP A 291 -20.59 7.04 32.38
C ASP A 291 -20.82 8.50 31.96
N PHE A 292 -19.74 9.29 31.84
CA PHE A 292 -19.75 10.66 31.33
C PHE A 292 -18.43 10.93 30.59
N PRO A 293 -18.34 10.60 29.29
CA PRO A 293 -17.06 10.61 28.59
C PRO A 293 -16.54 12.02 28.30
N PHE A 294 -17.41 12.97 27.91
CA PHE A 294 -17.03 14.34 27.57
C PHE A 294 -18.19 15.31 27.81
N ASP A 295 -17.90 16.49 28.33
CA ASP A 295 -18.86 17.59 28.44
C ASP A 295 -18.87 18.44 27.16
N LEU A 296 -20.02 19.03 26.80
CA LEU A 296 -20.12 19.90 25.61
C LEU A 296 -19.14 21.09 25.66
N GLN A 297 -18.73 21.50 26.87
CA GLN A 297 -17.76 22.58 27.09
C GLN A 297 -16.34 22.22 26.65
N GLU A 298 -16.03 20.93 26.47
CA GLU A 298 -14.72 20.45 26.03
C GLU A 298 -14.59 20.42 24.49
N LEU A 299 -15.71 20.52 23.75
CA LEU A 299 -15.71 20.54 22.28
C LEU A 299 -14.86 21.66 21.68
N PRO A 300 -14.86 22.91 22.19
CA PRO A 300 -13.95 23.95 21.72
C PRO A 300 -12.48 23.58 21.95
N ALA A 301 -12.14 22.91 23.05
CA ALA A 301 -10.77 22.45 23.31
C ALA A 301 -10.33 21.38 22.29
N PHE A 302 -11.21 20.43 21.96
CA PHE A 302 -10.95 19.46 20.89
C PHE A 302 -10.78 20.11 19.52
N ALA A 303 -11.57 21.15 19.22
CA ALA A 303 -11.42 21.92 17.99
C ALA A 303 -10.06 22.63 17.91
N VAL A 304 -9.60 23.23 19.00
CA VAL A 304 -8.27 23.87 19.08
C VAL A 304 -7.15 22.84 18.87
N ILE A 305 -7.26 21.66 19.47
CA ILE A 305 -6.29 20.56 19.27
C ILE A 305 -6.30 20.11 17.80
N GLY A 306 -7.47 20.01 17.17
CA GLY A 306 -7.60 19.69 15.74
C GLY A 306 -6.93 20.72 14.83
N ILE A 307 -7.12 22.02 15.12
CA ILE A 307 -6.50 23.11 14.37
C ILE A 307 -4.97 23.09 14.57
N ALA A 308 -4.50 22.98 15.80
CA ALA A 308 -3.08 22.95 16.12
C ALA A 308 -2.38 21.73 15.48
N SER A 309 -2.99 20.55 15.54
CA SER A 309 -2.46 19.35 14.88
C SER A 309 -2.48 19.46 13.35
N GLY A 310 -3.49 20.10 12.76
CA GLY A 310 -3.54 20.41 11.32
C GLY A 310 -2.38 21.31 10.86
N PHE A 311 -2.12 22.40 11.57
CA PHE A 311 -0.96 23.27 11.29
C PHE A 311 0.37 22.55 11.54
N GLY A 312 0.48 21.77 12.61
CA GLY A 312 1.67 20.97 12.90
C GLY A 312 1.95 19.94 11.80
N GLY A 313 0.92 19.26 11.29
CA GLY A 313 1.03 18.34 10.16
C GLY A 313 1.45 19.04 8.87
N ALA A 314 0.88 20.20 8.57
CA ALA A 314 1.26 21.00 7.40
C ALA A 314 2.74 21.44 7.46
N LEU A 315 3.19 21.90 8.63
CA LEU A 315 4.59 22.26 8.87
C LEU A 315 5.52 21.04 8.71
N PHE A 316 5.13 19.89 9.27
CA PHE A 316 5.91 18.66 9.13
C PHE A 316 6.06 18.25 7.65
N VAL A 317 4.98 18.29 6.87
CA VAL A 317 5.02 17.98 5.43
C VAL A 317 5.90 18.98 4.66
N TYR A 318 5.84 20.27 5.01
CA TYR A 318 6.69 21.29 4.41
C TYR A 318 8.19 21.04 4.71
N LEU A 319 8.53 20.78 5.97
CA LEU A 319 9.90 20.48 6.38
C LEU A 319 10.42 19.19 5.75
N ASN A 320 9.61 18.14 5.70
CA ASN A 320 10.00 16.90 5.05
C ASN A 320 10.25 17.07 3.54
N ARG A 321 9.43 17.89 2.87
CA ARG A 321 9.64 18.28 1.47
C ARG A 321 10.94 19.06 1.29
N LEU A 322 11.24 20.00 2.19
CA LEU A 322 12.49 20.76 2.17
C LEU A 322 13.70 19.82 2.31
N ILE A 323 13.69 18.92 3.29
CA ILE A 323 14.77 17.94 3.50
C ILE A 323 14.97 17.07 2.27
N PHE A 324 13.88 16.60 1.64
CA PHE A 324 13.97 15.83 0.40
C PHE A 324 14.64 16.61 -0.74
N TRP A 325 14.25 17.86 -0.97
CA TRP A 325 14.87 18.71 -1.98
C TRP A 325 16.34 19.00 -1.68
N MET A 326 16.68 19.29 -0.42
CA MET A 326 18.07 19.50 -0.01
C MET A 326 18.91 18.24 -0.23
N SER A 327 18.36 17.05 0.06
CA SER A 327 19.04 15.78 -0.19
C SER A 327 19.21 15.49 -1.68
N ALA A 328 18.21 15.81 -2.51
CA ALA A 328 18.30 15.66 -3.96
C ALA A 328 19.29 16.64 -4.59
N LEU A 329 19.36 17.87 -4.08
CA LEU A 329 20.36 18.86 -4.51
C LEU A 329 21.77 18.40 -4.11
N ALA A 330 21.94 17.89 -2.89
CA ALA A 330 23.23 17.40 -2.39
C ALA A 330 23.77 16.21 -3.19
N THR A 331 22.92 15.32 -3.71
CA THR A 331 23.34 14.18 -4.53
C THR A 331 23.58 14.52 -6.00
N THR A 332 23.01 15.63 -6.51
CA THR A 332 23.14 16.06 -7.91
C THR A 332 24.23 17.10 -8.13
N LEU A 333 24.62 17.85 -7.10
CA LEU A 333 25.80 18.70 -7.16
C LEU A 333 27.07 17.83 -7.13
N PRO A 334 28.00 17.96 -8.10
CA PRO A 334 29.27 17.25 -8.10
C PRO A 334 30.23 17.91 -7.09
N VAL A 335 29.88 17.85 -5.80
CA VAL A 335 30.79 18.22 -4.72
C VAL A 335 31.55 16.93 -4.36
N PRO A 336 32.89 16.92 -4.38
CA PRO A 336 33.66 15.73 -4.08
C PRO A 336 33.21 15.12 -2.76
N CYS A 337 32.75 13.87 -2.84
CA CYS A 337 32.18 13.06 -1.78
C CYS A 337 33.17 12.94 -0.61
N GLY A 338 33.12 13.90 0.32
CA GLY A 338 33.93 13.90 1.53
C GLY A 338 33.41 14.78 2.67
N ALA A 339 32.36 15.59 2.46
CA ALA A 339 31.99 16.63 3.43
C ALA A 339 30.53 16.60 3.95
N PHE A 340 29.63 15.76 3.44
CA PHE A 340 28.25 15.71 3.95
C PHE A 340 27.68 14.29 3.99
N MET A 341 28.25 13.48 4.87
CA MET A 341 27.44 12.51 5.61
C MET A 341 26.96 13.28 6.85
N PRO A 342 25.65 13.36 7.17
CA PRO A 342 25.21 13.95 8.43
C PRO A 342 25.61 12.98 9.56
N VAL A 343 26.88 13.02 9.92
CA VAL A 343 27.40 12.36 11.12
C VAL A 343 27.08 13.28 12.28
N PHE A 344 26.18 12.84 13.14
CA PHE A 344 26.14 13.28 14.53
C PHE A 344 27.53 13.05 15.14
N VAL A 345 28.42 14.06 15.15
CA VAL A 345 29.62 14.07 15.98
C VAL A 345 29.50 15.20 16.99
N ILE A 346 29.04 14.81 18.17
CA ILE A 346 29.32 15.54 19.41
C ILE A 346 30.82 15.38 19.70
N GLY A 347 31.50 16.52 19.88
CA GLY A 347 32.67 16.62 20.77
C GLY A 347 34.04 16.73 20.10
N LYS A 348 34.55 17.97 19.94
CA LYS A 348 35.77 18.47 20.63
C LYS A 348 36.01 19.93 20.21
N PHE A 349 35.69 20.88 21.08
CA PHE A 349 36.19 22.26 20.99
C PHE A 349 37.27 22.41 22.06
N PRO A 350 38.57 22.54 21.72
CA PRO A 350 39.53 23.21 22.57
C PRO A 350 39.55 24.71 22.25
N GLU A 351 39.69 25.46 23.33
CA GLU A 351 39.74 26.91 23.44
C GLU A 351 40.82 27.56 22.55
N TYR A 352 40.48 28.70 21.95
CA TYR A 352 41.06 30.03 22.23
C TYR A 352 40.98 30.94 20.98
N LYS A 353 39.93 31.77 20.88
CA LYS A 353 40.10 33.23 20.89
C LYS A 353 38.78 33.97 20.92
N SER A 354 38.53 34.46 22.12
CA SER A 354 37.74 35.61 22.52
C SER A 354 38.00 36.85 21.64
N GLU A 355 36.92 37.46 21.13
CA GLU A 355 36.60 38.91 21.22
C GLU A 355 35.43 39.39 20.33
N LEU A 356 34.78 38.53 19.55
CA LEU A 356 33.65 38.93 18.67
C LEU A 356 32.24 38.70 19.24
N TRP A 357 32.11 38.44 20.54
CA TRP A 357 30.85 38.05 21.20
C TRP A 357 30.24 39.09 22.14
N LYS A 358 30.64 40.35 22.06
CA LYS A 358 30.06 41.43 22.86
C LYS A 358 29.09 42.30 22.04
N LYS A 359 27.92 41.76 21.70
CA LYS A 359 26.60 42.46 21.74
C LYS A 359 25.46 41.52 21.34
N PRO A 360 24.29 41.58 22.01
CA PRO A 360 23.38 40.45 22.10
C PRO A 360 22.24 40.52 21.08
N GLY A 361 21.95 39.37 20.46
CA GLY A 361 20.74 39.09 19.71
C GLY A 361 20.76 39.59 18.27
N LEU A 362 20.26 38.76 17.34
CA LEU A 362 19.80 39.18 16.00
C LEU A 362 20.79 39.27 14.81
N LYS A 363 22.03 38.77 14.88
CA LYS A 363 22.93 38.72 13.69
C LYS A 363 23.33 37.33 13.16
N PHE A 364 23.05 36.23 13.87
CA PHE A 364 23.44 34.88 13.40
C PHE A 364 22.32 34.10 12.68
N LEU A 365 21.08 34.62 12.69
CA LEU A 365 19.93 34.02 12.00
C LEU A 365 19.69 34.59 10.59
N PHE A 366 20.42 35.65 10.20
CA PHE A 366 20.11 36.46 9.01
C PHE A 366 21.20 36.46 7.91
N ASP A 367 22.48 36.21 8.19
CA ASP A 367 23.54 36.53 7.20
C ASP A 367 24.16 35.35 6.41
N PHE A 368 23.82 34.08 6.66
CA PHE A 368 24.36 32.96 5.84
C PHE A 368 23.32 32.16 5.05
N VAL A 369 22.03 32.34 5.34
CA VAL A 369 20.91 31.78 4.57
C VAL A 369 20.43 32.73 3.47
N GLY A 370 20.92 33.98 3.45
CA GLY A 370 20.18 35.09 2.84
C GLY A 370 20.57 35.60 1.43
N ILE A 371 21.76 35.39 0.87
CA ILE A 371 22.20 36.29 -0.25
C ILE A 371 22.67 35.60 -1.55
N LEU A 372 22.91 34.28 -1.61
CA LEU A 372 23.24 33.64 -2.90
C LEU A 372 22.11 32.82 -3.56
N GLU A 373 21.08 32.38 -2.84
CA GLU A 373 20.10 31.44 -3.40
C GLU A 373 18.89 32.09 -4.10
N LEU A 374 18.51 33.33 -3.78
CA LEU A 374 17.29 33.93 -4.35
C LEU A 374 17.45 34.45 -5.80
N LYS A 375 18.68 34.72 -6.25
CA LYS A 375 18.94 35.23 -7.60
C LYS A 375 18.92 34.14 -8.68
N PHE A 376 19.21 32.89 -8.33
CA PHE A 376 19.06 31.74 -9.25
C PHE A 376 17.64 31.17 -9.24
N PHE A 377 16.90 31.33 -8.14
CA PHE A 377 15.56 30.75 -7.99
C PHE A 377 14.46 31.53 -8.73
N THR A 378 14.64 32.83 -8.98
CA THR A 378 13.65 33.65 -9.69
C THR A 378 13.71 33.52 -11.22
N GLU A 379 14.88 33.26 -11.80
CA GLU A 379 15.00 33.07 -13.26
C GLU A 379 14.65 31.63 -13.72
N GLY A 380 14.71 30.63 -12.82
CA GLY A 380 14.41 29.23 -13.15
C GLY A 380 12.93 28.86 -13.13
N ILE A 381 12.09 29.55 -12.36
CA ILE A 381 10.67 29.18 -12.16
C ILE A 381 9.73 29.80 -13.19
N LEU A 382 10.14 30.88 -13.86
CA LEU A 382 9.32 31.54 -14.90
C LEU A 382 9.36 30.85 -16.28
N ASN A 383 10.23 29.87 -16.51
CA ASN A 383 10.40 29.22 -17.83
C ASN A 383 9.84 27.79 -17.94
N LEU A 384 9.13 27.27 -16.93
CA LEU A 384 8.59 25.90 -16.94
C LEU A 384 7.08 25.82 -16.71
N SER A 385 6.35 26.90 -16.96
CA SER A 385 4.90 26.88 -17.11
C SER A 385 4.52 27.01 -18.58
N PHE A 386 4.58 25.91 -19.32
CA PHE A 386 3.73 25.60 -20.49
C PHE A 386 3.69 24.10 -20.73
#